data_AF-A0A7I7M5H8-F1
#
_entry.id   AF-A0A7I7M5H8-F1
#
_cell.length_a   1.000
_cell.length_b   1.000
_cell.length_c   1.000
_cell.angle_alpha   90.00
_cell.angle_beta   90.00
_cell.angle_gamma   90.00
#
_symmetry.space_group_name_H-M   'P 1'
#
loop_
_entity.id
_entity.type
_entity.pdbx_description
1 polymer ?
#
loop_
_entity_poly.entity_id
_entity_poly.type
_entity_poly.pdbx_seq_one_letter_code
_entity_poly.pdbx_strand_id
1 'polypeptide(L)'
;MSGMIRRTTQMALAAAAAATAFLGAAAPAGADSTDDYPIPRRMIQTTCDVEQYMAAARDTSPVYFERYMIDRSNRPADVQQMAFDRIHWFFSLDPVARRQYSEDTATNVFYEQTATRWGNWAKLFFNNKGVVAHATDVCMNYPKGDMSVWNWPVPGHP
;
A
#
# COMPACT_ATOMS: atom_id res chain seq x y z
N MET A 1 -47.35 44.15 -14.79
CA MET A 1 -46.67 43.02 -15.47
C MET A 1 -45.13 43.15 -15.48
N SER A 2 -44.56 44.35 -15.61
CA SER A 2 -43.08 44.55 -15.66
C SER A 2 -42.28 44.10 -14.43
N GLY A 3 -42.83 44.23 -13.21
CA GLY A 3 -42.10 43.89 -11.97
C GLY A 3 -41.99 42.38 -11.68
N MET A 4 -42.93 41.57 -12.18
CA MET A 4 -42.94 40.12 -11.98
C MET A 4 -41.92 39.45 -12.89
N ILE A 5 -41.81 39.93 -14.14
CA ILE A 5 -40.81 39.47 -15.12
C ILE A 5 -39.39 39.70 -14.60
N ARG A 6 -39.11 40.86 -13.98
CA ARG A 6 -37.78 41.20 -13.44
C ARG A 6 -37.34 40.28 -12.29
N ARG A 7 -38.27 39.85 -11.43
CA ARG A 7 -37.99 38.94 -10.30
C ARG A 7 -37.74 37.51 -10.77
N THR A 8 -38.49 37.03 -11.77
CA THR A 8 -38.24 35.72 -12.38
C THR A 8 -36.90 35.66 -13.10
N THR A 9 -36.48 36.73 -13.80
CA THR A 9 -35.16 36.78 -14.45
C THR A 9 -34.03 36.78 -13.42
N GLN A 10 -34.18 37.51 -12.31
CA GLN A 10 -33.16 37.55 -11.24
C GLN A 10 -33.02 36.20 -10.52
N MET A 11 -34.12 35.48 -10.26
CA MET A 11 -34.07 34.14 -9.68
C MET A 11 -33.43 33.12 -10.64
N ALA A 12 -33.72 33.21 -11.94
CA ALA A 12 -33.11 32.33 -12.93
C ALA A 12 -31.60 32.55 -13.06
N LEU A 13 -31.12 33.81 -13.04
CA LEU A 13 -29.69 34.11 -13.04
C LEU A 13 -28.99 33.64 -11.76
N ALA A 14 -29.63 33.80 -10.59
CA ALA A 14 -29.06 33.34 -9.33
C ALA A 14 -28.96 31.80 -9.27
N ALA A 15 -29.96 31.09 -9.79
CA ALA A 15 -29.93 29.63 -9.89
C ALA A 15 -28.86 29.13 -10.87
N ALA A 16 -28.69 29.81 -12.02
CA ALA A 16 -27.65 29.48 -12.99
C ALA A 16 -26.23 29.73 -12.45
N ALA A 17 -26.02 30.83 -11.72
CA ALA A 17 -24.73 31.15 -11.10
C ALA A 17 -24.37 30.21 -9.94
N ALA A 18 -25.37 29.73 -9.18
CA ALA A 18 -25.15 28.72 -8.16
C ALA A 18 -24.78 27.36 -8.79
N ALA A 19 -25.44 26.98 -9.88
CA ALA A 19 -25.15 25.71 -10.56
C ALA A 19 -23.72 25.67 -11.16
N THR A 20 -23.22 26.78 -11.71
CA THR A 20 -21.85 26.85 -12.23
C THR A 20 -20.79 26.84 -11.12
N ALA A 21 -21.08 27.44 -9.95
CA ALA A 21 -20.19 27.40 -8.80
C ALA A 21 -20.08 25.99 -8.18
N PHE A 22 -21.18 25.24 -8.15
CA PHE A 22 -21.18 23.85 -7.64
C PHE A 22 -20.49 22.86 -8.60
N LEU A 23 -20.56 23.08 -9.91
CA LEU A 23 -19.88 22.22 -10.90
C LEU A 23 -18.38 22.53 -11.04
N GLY A 24 -17.95 23.77 -10.72
CA GLY A 24 -16.53 24.16 -10.74
C GLY A 24 -15.73 23.74 -9.50
N ALA A 25 -16.40 23.37 -8.41
CA ALA A 25 -15.78 22.99 -7.13
C ALA A 25 -15.57 21.47 -6.96
N ALA A 26 -15.95 20.67 -7.96
CA ALA A 26 -15.55 19.27 -8.01
C ALA A 26 -14.06 19.21 -8.40
N ALA A 27 -13.18 19.35 -7.40
CA ALA A 27 -11.81 18.89 -7.55
C ALA A 27 -11.87 17.43 -8.04
N PRO A 28 -11.04 17.02 -9.02
CA PRO A 28 -10.93 15.61 -9.32
C PRO A 28 -10.65 14.89 -8.00
N ALA A 29 -11.50 13.93 -7.65
CA ALA A 29 -11.19 13.04 -6.55
C ALA A 29 -9.91 12.31 -6.96
N GLY A 30 -8.77 12.79 -6.48
CA GLY A 30 -7.44 12.23 -6.70
C GLY A 30 -7.23 10.92 -5.94
N ALA A 31 -8.25 10.06 -5.89
CA ALA A 31 -8.03 8.64 -5.70
C ALA A 31 -7.54 8.08 -7.04
N ASP A 32 -6.33 8.47 -7.41
CA ASP A 32 -5.64 7.90 -8.55
C ASP A 32 -5.34 6.43 -8.22
N SER A 33 -6.30 5.56 -8.52
CA SER A 33 -6.16 4.14 -8.22
C SER A 33 -4.99 3.50 -8.99
N THR A 34 -4.43 4.20 -9.99
CA THR A 34 -3.25 3.75 -10.73
C THR A 34 -1.97 3.85 -9.91
N ASP A 35 -1.82 4.90 -9.07
CA ASP A 35 -0.62 5.12 -8.25
C ASP A 35 -0.41 4.01 -7.20
N ASP A 36 -1.52 3.47 -6.69
CA ASP A 36 -1.53 2.43 -5.67
C ASP A 36 -1.75 1.01 -6.24
N TYR A 37 -1.62 0.82 -7.55
CA TYR A 37 -1.78 -0.47 -8.20
C TYR A 37 -0.50 -0.92 -8.93
N PRO A 38 -0.18 -2.23 -8.94
CA PRO A 38 -0.58 -3.24 -7.95
C PRO A 38 0.12 -3.06 -6.59
N ILE A 39 1.28 -2.40 -6.54
CA ILE A 39 2.01 -2.09 -5.30
C ILE A 39 1.74 -0.64 -4.90
N PRO A 40 1.42 -0.34 -3.62
CA PRO A 40 1.05 1.02 -3.21
C PRO A 40 2.19 2.02 -3.37
N ARG A 41 1.90 3.26 -3.77
CA ARG A 41 2.92 4.32 -3.99
C ARG A 41 3.80 4.53 -2.76
N ARG A 42 3.20 4.44 -1.57
CA ARG A 42 3.93 4.55 -0.29
C ARG A 42 5.01 3.48 -0.14
N MET A 43 4.76 2.24 -0.58
CA MET A 43 5.78 1.20 -0.59
C MET A 43 6.83 1.46 -1.67
N ILE A 44 6.43 1.91 -2.87
CA ILE A 44 7.37 2.26 -3.93
C ILE A 44 8.38 3.32 -3.45
N GLN A 45 7.91 4.32 -2.69
CA GLN A 45 8.71 5.46 -2.25
C GLN A 45 9.37 5.29 -0.88
N THR A 46 9.09 4.22 -0.13
CA THR A 46 9.62 4.07 1.22
C THR A 46 11.15 4.02 1.23
N THR A 47 11.76 4.71 2.19
CA THR A 47 13.21 4.69 2.45
C THR A 47 13.58 3.80 3.64
N CYS A 48 12.58 3.22 4.30
CA CYS A 48 12.77 2.22 5.34
C CYS A 48 13.30 0.92 4.73
N ASP A 49 14.13 0.19 5.47
CA ASP A 49 14.47 -1.18 5.13
C ASP A 49 13.34 -2.15 5.55
N VAL A 50 13.57 -3.44 5.28
CA VAL A 50 12.60 -4.50 5.56
C VAL A 50 12.31 -4.58 7.05
N GLU A 51 13.34 -4.58 7.89
CA GLU A 51 13.24 -4.75 9.33
C GLU A 51 12.53 -3.57 9.99
N GLN A 52 12.85 -2.34 9.57
CA GLN A 52 12.14 -1.12 10.00
C GLN A 52 10.66 -1.19 9.66
N TYR A 53 10.34 -1.59 8.42
CA TYR A 53 8.96 -1.73 7.99
C TYR A 53 8.24 -2.82 8.80
N MET A 54 8.89 -3.96 9.02
CA MET A 54 8.31 -5.07 9.79
C MET A 54 8.07 -4.70 11.24
N ALA A 55 9.01 -4.00 11.89
CA ALA A 55 8.84 -3.56 13.26
C ALA A 55 7.69 -2.53 13.38
N ALA A 56 7.58 -1.62 12.40
CA ALA A 56 6.44 -0.72 12.32
C ALA A 56 5.11 -1.46 12.09
N ALA A 57 5.09 -2.47 11.21
CA ALA A 57 3.90 -3.28 10.95
C ALA A 57 3.51 -4.12 12.17
N ARG A 58 4.48 -4.62 12.96
CA ARG A 58 4.24 -5.30 14.24
C ARG A 58 3.47 -4.40 15.21
N ASP A 59 3.87 -3.15 15.33
CA ASP A 59 3.32 -2.26 16.36
C ASP A 59 2.03 -1.54 15.89
N THR A 60 1.92 -1.24 14.58
CA THR A 60 0.74 -0.55 14.02
C THR A 60 -0.34 -1.48 13.47
N SER A 61 0.04 -2.70 13.09
CA SER A 61 -0.85 -3.70 12.46
C SER A 61 -0.58 -5.12 13.01
N PRO A 62 -0.59 -5.32 14.34
CA PRO A 62 -0.10 -6.53 15.00
C PRO A 62 -0.76 -7.81 14.49
N VAL A 63 -2.07 -7.78 14.21
CA VAL A 63 -2.81 -8.94 13.68
C VAL A 63 -2.29 -9.36 12.30
N TYR A 64 -1.89 -8.41 11.45
CA TYR A 64 -1.33 -8.73 10.12
C TYR A 64 0.11 -9.21 10.21
N PHE A 65 0.90 -8.63 11.11
CA PHE A 65 2.25 -9.08 11.41
C PHE A 65 2.26 -10.52 11.92
N GLU A 66 1.48 -10.81 12.96
CA GLU A 66 1.40 -12.15 13.56
C GLU A 66 0.93 -13.19 12.54
N ARG A 67 -0.12 -12.89 11.76
CA ARG A 67 -0.59 -13.79 10.70
C ARG A 67 0.46 -14.05 9.64
N TYR A 68 1.27 -13.06 9.29
CA TYR A 68 2.38 -13.24 8.36
C TYR A 68 3.46 -14.15 8.94
N MET A 69 3.85 -13.95 10.21
CA MET A 69 4.86 -14.76 10.87
C MET A 69 4.40 -16.22 11.08
N ILE A 70 3.13 -16.42 11.44
CA ILE A 70 2.50 -17.75 11.50
C ILE A 70 2.50 -18.41 10.12
N ASP A 71 2.01 -17.71 9.07
CA ASP A 71 1.98 -18.28 7.72
C ASP A 71 3.39 -18.62 7.21
N ARG A 72 4.38 -17.76 7.47
CA ARG A 72 5.79 -18.00 7.17
C ARG A 72 6.32 -19.26 7.86
N SER A 73 6.09 -19.42 9.17
CA SER A 73 6.57 -20.57 9.93
C SER A 73 6.03 -21.92 9.42
N ASN A 74 4.83 -21.89 8.82
CA ASN A 74 4.22 -23.08 8.20
C ASN A 74 4.78 -23.40 6.80
N ARG A 75 5.75 -22.64 6.29
CA ARG A 75 6.40 -22.91 5.00
C ARG A 75 7.68 -23.73 5.17
N PRO A 76 8.03 -24.57 4.18
CA PRO A 76 9.36 -25.18 4.10
C PRO A 76 10.48 -24.14 4.20
N ALA A 77 11.62 -24.50 4.80
CA ALA A 77 12.72 -23.58 5.05
C ALA A 77 13.26 -22.91 3.77
N ASP A 78 13.29 -23.63 2.65
CA ASP A 78 13.68 -23.07 1.34
C ASP A 78 12.70 -21.99 0.87
N VAL A 79 11.40 -22.18 1.09
CA VAL A 79 10.36 -21.19 0.75
C VAL A 79 10.42 -19.98 1.67
N GLN A 80 10.73 -20.18 2.96
CA GLN A 80 10.94 -19.08 3.90
C GLN A 80 12.14 -18.23 3.47
N GLN A 81 13.26 -18.86 3.12
CA GLN A 81 14.46 -18.16 2.66
C GLN A 81 14.23 -17.43 1.35
N MET A 82 13.57 -18.08 0.38
CA MET A 82 13.23 -17.46 -0.90
C MET A 82 12.38 -16.19 -0.72
N ALA A 83 11.38 -16.21 0.16
CA ALA A 83 10.56 -15.02 0.44
C ALA A 83 11.34 -13.93 1.18
N PHE A 84 12.21 -14.33 2.11
CA PHE A 84 13.13 -13.42 2.80
C PHE A 84 14.06 -12.71 1.80
N ASP A 85 14.73 -13.45 0.93
CA ASP A 85 15.64 -12.90 -0.07
C ASP A 85 14.88 -12.02 -1.07
N ARG A 86 13.69 -12.45 -1.50
CA ARG A 86 12.86 -11.71 -2.45
C ARG A 86 12.41 -10.37 -1.90
N ILE A 87 11.99 -10.32 -0.62
CA ILE A 87 11.56 -9.06 -0.02
C ILE A 87 12.73 -8.12 0.20
N HIS A 88 13.90 -8.63 0.63
CA HIS A 88 15.12 -7.82 0.75
C HIS A 88 15.57 -7.27 -0.59
N TRP A 89 15.52 -8.08 -1.65
CA TRP A 89 15.78 -7.62 -3.01
C TRP A 89 14.83 -6.49 -3.41
N PHE A 90 13.52 -6.63 -3.18
CA PHE A 90 12.56 -5.58 -3.52
C PHE A 90 12.85 -4.26 -2.77
N PHE A 91 13.19 -4.34 -1.48
CA PHE A 91 13.56 -3.16 -0.69
C PHE A 91 14.93 -2.57 -1.09
N SER A 92 15.82 -3.33 -1.74
CA SER A 92 17.08 -2.81 -2.30
C SER A 92 16.90 -2.01 -3.59
N LEU A 93 15.78 -2.16 -4.28
CA LEU A 93 15.49 -1.44 -5.52
C LEU A 93 15.21 0.04 -5.26
N ASP A 94 15.59 0.89 -6.22
CA ASP A 94 15.14 2.29 -6.25
C ASP A 94 13.65 2.40 -6.63
N PRO A 95 13.01 3.57 -6.45
CA PRO A 95 11.59 3.74 -6.76
C PRO A 95 11.20 3.44 -8.22
N VAL A 96 12.10 3.67 -9.18
CA VAL A 96 11.84 3.41 -10.60
C VAL A 96 11.82 1.90 -10.85
N ALA A 97 12.80 1.17 -10.34
CA ALA A 97 12.87 -0.28 -10.44
C ALA A 97 11.74 -0.97 -9.68
N ARG A 98 11.33 -0.46 -8.50
CA ARG A 98 10.14 -0.96 -7.79
C ARG A 98 8.86 -0.74 -8.59
N ARG A 99 8.73 0.40 -9.28
CA ARG A 99 7.58 0.66 -10.16
C ARG A 99 7.58 -0.29 -11.34
N GLN A 100 8.72 -0.50 -11.99
CA GLN A 100 8.83 -1.49 -13.07
C GLN A 100 8.46 -2.90 -12.59
N TYR A 101 8.96 -3.33 -11.42
CA TYR A 101 8.59 -4.60 -10.80
C TYR A 101 7.07 -4.72 -10.56
N SER A 102 6.45 -3.64 -10.11
CA SER A 102 4.99 -3.55 -9.93
C SER A 102 4.26 -3.78 -11.26
N GLU A 103 4.69 -3.12 -12.35
CA GLU A 103 4.09 -3.30 -13.69
C GLU A 103 4.29 -4.71 -14.25
N ASP A 104 5.49 -5.26 -14.14
CA ASP A 104 5.80 -6.61 -14.61
C ASP A 104 4.94 -7.66 -13.89
N THR A 105 4.73 -7.48 -12.57
CA THR A 105 3.87 -8.36 -11.76
C THR A 105 2.39 -8.23 -12.11
N ALA A 106 1.92 -7.03 -12.49
CA ALA A 106 0.54 -6.83 -12.93
C ALA A 106 0.24 -7.41 -14.31
N THR A 107 1.22 -7.41 -15.21
CA THR A 107 1.02 -7.73 -16.63
C THR A 107 1.45 -9.14 -17.01
N ASN A 108 2.35 -9.76 -16.23
CA ASN A 108 2.82 -11.11 -16.46
C ASN A 108 2.57 -11.99 -15.21
N VAL A 109 1.55 -12.86 -15.32
CA VAL A 109 1.15 -13.80 -14.26
C VAL A 109 2.28 -14.75 -13.81
N PHE A 110 3.30 -14.96 -14.65
CA PHE A 110 4.44 -15.81 -14.35
C PHE A 110 5.68 -15.02 -13.92
N TYR A 111 5.60 -13.70 -13.74
CA TYR A 111 6.78 -12.93 -13.39
C TYR A 111 7.24 -13.17 -11.94
N GLU A 112 6.32 -13.11 -10.97
CA GLU A 112 6.65 -13.31 -9.56
C GLU A 112 6.68 -14.80 -9.18
N GLN A 113 7.87 -15.40 -9.28
CA GLN A 113 8.07 -16.82 -9.00
C GLN A 113 7.81 -17.20 -7.54
N THR A 114 8.03 -16.30 -6.58
CA THR A 114 7.77 -16.57 -5.15
C THR A 114 6.27 -16.81 -4.91
N ALA A 115 5.41 -16.11 -5.65
CA ALA A 115 3.96 -16.27 -5.55
C ALA A 115 3.48 -17.67 -5.96
N THR A 116 4.23 -18.39 -6.80
CA THR A 116 3.91 -19.78 -7.19
C THR A 116 4.12 -20.79 -6.05
N ARG A 117 5.00 -20.46 -5.10
CA ARG A 117 5.32 -21.31 -3.94
C ARG A 117 4.62 -20.85 -2.67
N TRP A 118 4.33 -19.55 -2.55
CA TRP A 118 3.64 -18.97 -1.41
C TRP A 118 2.88 -17.70 -1.80
N GLY A 119 1.57 -17.81 -2.07
CA GLY A 119 0.75 -16.69 -2.52
C GLY A 119 0.63 -15.50 -1.55
N ASN A 120 0.95 -15.69 -0.26
CA ASN A 120 0.93 -14.63 0.75
C ASN A 120 2.33 -14.08 1.10
N TRP A 121 3.38 -14.44 0.35
CA TRP A 121 4.78 -14.10 0.68
C TRP A 121 5.04 -12.61 0.93
N ALA A 122 4.29 -11.72 0.25
CA ALA A 122 4.39 -10.27 0.36
C ALA A 122 3.20 -9.62 1.13
N LYS A 123 2.39 -10.40 1.84
CA LYS A 123 1.11 -9.93 2.38
C LYS A 123 1.22 -8.86 3.46
N LEU A 124 2.27 -8.93 4.27
CA LEU A 124 2.59 -7.89 5.24
C LEU A 124 3.12 -6.62 4.57
N PHE A 125 3.81 -6.78 3.45
CA PHE A 125 4.62 -5.73 2.84
C PHE A 125 3.82 -4.85 1.89
N PHE A 126 3.20 -5.38 0.84
CA PHE A 126 2.52 -4.52 -0.12
C PHE A 126 1.19 -5.03 -0.65
N ASN A 127 0.76 -6.25 -0.30
CA ASN A 127 -0.56 -6.73 -0.71
C ASN A 127 -1.70 -6.21 0.21
N ASN A 128 -1.38 -5.43 1.25
CA ASN A 128 -2.36 -4.75 2.10
C ASN A 128 -2.06 -3.25 2.19
N LYS A 129 -2.88 -2.45 1.52
CA LYS A 129 -2.75 -0.98 1.46
C LYS A 129 -2.80 -0.31 2.83
N GLY A 130 -3.65 -0.80 3.75
CA GLY A 130 -3.79 -0.24 5.09
C GLY A 130 -2.55 -0.48 5.95
N VAL A 131 -2.02 -1.70 5.91
CA VAL A 131 -0.75 -2.03 6.60
C VAL A 131 0.39 -1.17 6.06
N VAL A 132 0.50 -1.04 4.73
CA VAL A 132 1.50 -0.18 4.09
C VAL A 132 1.39 1.25 4.60
N ALA A 133 0.18 1.80 4.61
CA ALA A 133 -0.05 3.17 5.05
C ALA A 133 0.44 3.37 6.49
N HIS A 134 -0.04 2.55 7.43
CA HIS A 134 0.31 2.68 8.85
C HIS A 134 1.80 2.44 9.13
N ALA A 135 2.41 1.43 8.51
CA ALA A 135 3.80 1.10 8.75
C ALA A 135 4.75 2.16 8.13
N THR A 136 4.48 2.61 6.90
CA THR A 136 5.33 3.63 6.25
C THR A 136 5.26 4.99 6.92
N ASP A 137 4.18 5.32 7.62
CA ASP A 137 4.07 6.57 8.39
C ASP A 137 5.08 6.65 9.55
N VAL A 138 5.53 5.51 10.10
CA VAL A 138 6.35 5.48 11.32
C VAL A 138 7.62 4.63 11.23
N CYS A 139 7.88 3.93 10.12
CA CYS A 139 8.99 2.97 10.03
C CYS A 139 10.38 3.58 10.24
N MET A 140 10.56 4.87 9.96
CA MET A 140 11.83 5.57 10.22
C MET A 140 12.18 5.67 11.72
N ASN A 141 11.23 5.43 12.62
CA ASN A 141 11.45 5.44 14.08
C ASN A 141 12.01 4.11 14.61
N TYR A 142 12.16 3.09 13.77
CA TYR A 142 12.65 1.77 14.14
C TYR A 142 14.12 1.59 13.74
N PRO A 143 14.88 0.73 14.43
CA PRO A 143 16.27 0.43 14.07
C PRO A 143 16.37 -0.26 12.70
N LYS A 144 17.35 0.16 11.91
CA LYS A 144 17.72 -0.48 10.64
C LYS A 144 18.37 -1.84 10.87
N GLY A 145 18.04 -2.82 10.04
CA GLY A 145 18.64 -4.16 10.06
C GLY A 145 18.44 -4.94 11.37
N ASP A 146 17.42 -4.60 12.17
CA ASP A 146 17.09 -5.36 13.38
C ASP A 146 16.46 -6.72 13.02
N MET A 147 17.32 -7.70 12.79
CA MET A 147 16.95 -9.05 12.44
C MET A 147 16.13 -9.78 13.51
N SER A 148 16.06 -9.26 14.75
CA SER A 148 15.26 -9.89 15.80
C SER A 148 13.76 -9.89 15.48
N VAL A 149 13.29 -8.98 14.60
CA VAL A 149 11.89 -8.92 14.17
C VAL A 149 11.44 -10.20 13.44
N TRP A 150 12.38 -10.94 12.84
CA TRP A 150 12.09 -12.22 12.19
C TRP A 150 11.97 -13.39 13.17
N ASN A 151 12.48 -13.23 14.39
CA ASN A 151 12.43 -14.23 15.46
C ASN A 151 11.16 -14.05 16.30
N TRP A 152 10.00 -14.12 15.64
CA TRP A 152 8.71 -14.02 16.30
C TRP A 152 8.30 -15.38 16.90
N PRO A 153 7.94 -15.46 18.19
CA PRO A 153 7.44 -16.69 18.78
C PRO A 153 6.12 -17.10 18.10
N VAL A 154 6.12 -18.25 17.44
CA VAL A 154 4.92 -18.80 16.82
C VAL A 154 4.41 -19.97 17.67
N PRO A 155 3.15 -19.92 18.17
CA PRO A 155 2.58 -21.05 18.89
C PRO A 155 2.61 -22.33 18.04
N GLY A 156 3.20 -23.41 18.59
CA GLY A 156 3.24 -24.73 17.95
C GLY A 156 4.45 -25.00 17.03
N HIS A 157 5.40 -24.08 16.92
CA HIS A 157 6.69 -24.31 16.26
C HIS A 157 7.83 -23.92 17.23
N PRO A 158 8.86 -24.77 17.41
CA PRO A 158 10.00 -24.48 18.30
C PRO A 158 10.87 -23.32 17.82
#